data_AF-A0A6N8NQ11-F1
#
_entry.id   AF-A0A6N8NQ11-F1
#
_cell.length_a   1.000
_cell.length_b   1.000
_cell.length_c   1.000
_cell.angle_alpha   90.00
_cell.angle_beta   90.00
_cell.angle_gamma   90.00
#
_symmetry.space_group_name_H-M   'P 1'
#
loop_
_entity.id
_entity.type
_entity.pdbx_description
1 polymer ?
#
loop_
_entity_poly.entity_id
_entity_poly.type
_entity_poly.pdbx_seq_one_letter_code
_entity_poly.pdbx_strand_id
1 'polypeptide(L)'
;DRPIRPLFPEGFVNEVQVIATVVSVNPQVNPDIVAMIGASAALSLSGIPFNGPIGAARVGYINDQYVLNPTQDELKESKLDLVVAGTEAAVLMVESEAQLLSEDQMLGAVVFGHEQQQVVIQNINELVKEAGKPRWDWQPEPVNEALNARVAALAEARLSDAYRITDKQERYAQVDVIKSETIATLLAE
;
A
#
# COMPACT_ATOMS: atom_id res chain seq x y z
N ASP A 1 -2.64 4.16 6.14
CA ASP A 1 -3.48 3.07 5.58
C ASP A 1 -2.99 2.63 4.20
N ARG A 2 -3.16 3.46 3.16
CA ARG A 2 -2.79 3.16 1.75
C ARG A 2 -1.47 2.39 1.54
N PRO A 3 -0.31 2.83 2.05
CA PRO A 3 0.95 2.14 1.75
C PRO A 3 1.17 0.85 2.57
N ILE A 4 0.47 0.66 3.69
CA ILE A 4 0.65 -0.54 4.53
C ILE A 4 -0.35 -1.65 4.16
N ARG A 5 -1.53 -1.30 3.63
CA ARG A 5 -2.60 -2.26 3.34
C ARG A 5 -2.20 -3.36 2.34
N PRO A 6 -1.53 -3.06 1.20
CA PRO A 6 -1.11 -4.08 0.25
C PRO A 6 0.02 -4.98 0.75
N LEU A 7 0.62 -4.66 1.90
CA LEU A 7 1.74 -5.41 2.46
C LEU A 7 1.31 -6.44 3.51
N PHE A 8 0.04 -6.50 3.87
CA PHE A 8 -0.49 -7.66 4.57
C PHE A 8 -0.63 -8.81 3.56
N PRO A 9 -0.19 -10.03 3.91
CA PRO A 9 -0.32 -11.19 3.02
C PRO A 9 -1.76 -11.41 2.57
N GLU A 10 -1.94 -11.84 1.32
CA GLU A 10 -3.25 -12.25 0.82
C GLU A 10 -3.83 -13.37 1.72
N GLY A 11 -5.10 -13.23 2.10
CA GLY A 11 -5.76 -14.14 3.04
C GLY A 11 -5.57 -13.80 4.53
N PHE A 12 -4.72 -12.82 4.87
CA PHE A 12 -4.61 -12.33 6.25
C PHE A 12 -5.81 -11.44 6.61
N VAL A 13 -6.72 -11.98 7.44
CA VAL A 13 -7.98 -11.31 7.83
C VAL A 13 -8.09 -11.03 9.33
N ASN A 14 -7.01 -11.23 10.09
CA ASN A 14 -6.98 -10.86 11.49
C ASN A 14 -7.13 -9.33 11.61
N GLU A 15 -7.93 -8.88 12.56
CA GLU A 15 -8.16 -7.45 12.78
C GLU A 15 -6.89 -6.76 13.29
N VAL A 16 -6.49 -5.67 12.63
CA VAL A 16 -5.33 -4.86 13.00
C VAL A 16 -5.76 -3.40 13.13
N GLN A 17 -5.45 -2.79 14.27
CA GLN A 17 -5.66 -1.37 14.51
C GLN A 17 -4.31 -0.68 14.75
N VAL A 18 -4.04 0.38 14.00
CA VAL A 18 -2.88 1.25 14.19
C VAL A 18 -3.36 2.59 14.73
N ILE A 19 -2.87 2.98 15.91
CA ILE A 19 -3.19 4.26 16.55
C ILE A 19 -1.93 5.12 16.55
N ALA A 20 -1.96 6.22 15.79
CA ALA A 20 -0.90 7.22 15.79
C ALA A 20 -1.39 8.46 16.55
N THR A 21 -0.73 8.80 17.66
CA THR A 21 -1.07 9.95 18.50
C THR A 21 0.07 10.96 18.50
N VAL A 22 -0.17 12.17 17.98
CA VAL A 22 0.81 13.26 18.03
C VAL A 22 0.81 13.85 19.43
N VAL A 23 1.91 13.68 20.14
CA VAL A 23 2.07 14.15 21.53
C VAL A 23 2.98 15.37 21.66
N SER A 24 3.73 15.70 20.60
CA SER A 24 4.55 16.90 20.49
C SER A 24 4.70 17.26 19.02
N VAL A 25 4.77 18.56 18.72
CA VAL A 25 4.87 19.07 17.34
C VAL A 25 5.83 20.25 17.29
N ASN A 26 6.84 20.14 16.44
CA ASN A 26 7.60 21.29 15.97
C ASN A 26 6.79 21.90 14.81
N PRO A 27 6.42 23.20 14.84
CA PRO A 27 5.61 23.80 13.78
C PRO A 27 6.25 23.75 12.38
N GLN A 28 7.56 23.47 12.28
CA GLN A 28 8.26 23.30 11.01
C GLN A 28 8.31 21.85 10.50
N VAL A 29 7.87 20.87 11.30
CA VAL A 29 7.89 19.44 10.94
C VAL A 29 6.48 18.90 10.93
N ASN A 30 5.97 18.57 9.74
CA ASN A 30 4.65 17.97 9.63
C ASN A 30 4.67 16.56 10.26
N PRO A 31 3.71 16.23 11.16
CA PRO A 31 3.67 14.92 11.82
C PRO A 31 3.31 13.76 10.89
N ASP A 32 2.89 13.98 9.65
CA ASP A 32 2.45 12.92 8.74
C ASP A 32 3.55 11.91 8.37
N ILE A 33 4.72 12.37 7.92
CA ILE A 33 5.88 11.51 7.62
C ILE A 33 6.31 10.78 8.88
N VAL A 34 6.34 11.46 10.03
CA VAL A 34 6.68 10.85 11.32
C VAL A 34 5.70 9.73 11.69
N ALA A 35 4.40 9.96 11.51
CA ALA A 35 3.37 8.95 11.77
C ALA A 35 3.47 7.75 10.82
N MET A 36 3.79 7.97 9.54
CA MET A 36 4.00 6.91 8.56
C MET A 36 5.20 6.04 8.92
N ILE A 37 6.33 6.66 9.29
CA ILE A 37 7.53 5.97 9.75
C ILE A 37 7.24 5.18 11.03
N GLY A 38 6.54 5.80 11.99
CA GLY A 38 6.14 5.16 13.24
C GLY A 38 5.25 3.93 13.03
N ALA A 39 4.27 4.02 12.12
CA ALA A 39 3.41 2.88 11.77
C ALA A 39 4.21 1.73 11.13
N SER A 40 5.14 2.05 10.22
CA SER A 40 6.04 1.09 9.59
C SER A 40 6.91 0.35 10.62
N ALA A 41 7.54 1.10 11.54
CA ALA A 41 8.36 0.55 12.59
C ALA A 41 7.53 -0.32 13.56
N ALA A 42 6.37 0.18 14.02
CA ALA A 42 5.50 -0.55 14.94
C ALA A 42 4.99 -1.87 14.35
N LEU A 43 4.53 -1.87 13.09
CA LEU A 43 4.11 -3.09 12.40
C LEU A 43 5.27 -4.07 12.25
N SER A 44 6.45 -3.58 11.87
CA SER A 44 7.63 -4.43 11.68
C SER A 44 8.14 -5.05 12.98
N LEU A 45 8.02 -4.33 14.11
CA LEU A 45 8.36 -4.82 15.44
C LEU A 45 7.32 -5.78 16.04
N SER A 46 6.08 -5.74 15.57
CA SER A 46 4.95 -6.43 16.18
C SER A 46 4.98 -7.96 16.04
N GLY A 47 5.67 -8.47 15.01
CA GLY A 47 5.63 -9.87 14.59
C GLY A 47 4.45 -10.23 13.68
N ILE A 48 3.49 -9.33 13.46
CA ILE A 48 2.35 -9.53 12.55
C ILE A 48 2.87 -9.84 11.13
N PRO A 49 2.21 -10.74 10.37
CA PRO A 49 2.55 -10.97 8.96
C PRO A 49 2.43 -9.67 8.16
N PHE A 50 3.58 -9.13 7.77
CA PHE A 50 3.71 -7.83 7.11
C PHE A 50 4.96 -7.83 6.23
N ASN A 51 4.78 -7.47 4.95
CA ASN A 51 5.81 -7.47 3.91
C ASN A 51 6.48 -6.10 3.75
N GLY A 52 6.70 -5.40 4.87
CA GLY A 52 7.48 -4.16 4.91
C GLY A 52 8.94 -4.41 5.34
N PRO A 53 9.63 -3.40 5.93
CA PRO A 53 9.10 -2.07 6.27
C PRO A 53 8.90 -1.18 5.05
N ILE A 54 8.12 -0.11 5.25
CA ILE A 54 8.05 1.02 4.31
C ILE A 54 8.84 2.22 4.82
N GLY A 55 9.35 3.00 3.88
CA GLY A 55 9.78 4.38 4.10
C GLY A 55 8.66 5.36 3.75
N ALA A 56 8.88 6.63 4.09
CA ALA A 56 8.06 7.74 3.63
C ALA A 56 8.92 8.99 3.49
N ALA A 57 8.68 9.78 2.45
CA ALA A 57 9.34 11.05 2.22
C ALA A 57 8.36 12.06 1.63
N ARG A 58 8.51 13.32 2.03
CA ARG A 58 7.93 14.45 1.30
C ARG A 58 9.00 15.07 0.40
N VAL A 59 8.62 15.45 -0.81
CA VAL A 59 9.48 16.06 -1.82
C VAL A 59 8.88 17.39 -2.25
N GLY A 60 9.64 18.46 -2.04
CA GLY A 60 9.38 19.79 -2.59
C GLY A 60 10.16 20.04 -3.88
N TYR A 61 9.83 21.12 -4.59
CA TYR A 61 10.53 21.57 -5.78
C TYR A 61 10.74 23.09 -5.72
N ILE A 62 11.94 23.50 -5.31
CA ILE A 62 12.31 24.89 -5.02
C ILE A 62 13.54 25.24 -5.87
N ASN A 63 13.52 26.38 -6.57
CA ASN A 63 14.62 26.79 -7.47
C ASN A 63 15.06 25.70 -8.45
N ASP A 64 14.09 24.98 -9.01
CA ASP A 64 14.30 23.86 -9.94
C ASP A 64 15.11 22.69 -9.36
N GLN A 65 15.06 22.48 -8.05
CA GLN A 65 15.72 21.38 -7.33
C GLN A 65 14.73 20.64 -6.43
N TYR A 66 14.91 19.33 -6.30
CA TYR A 66 14.15 18.52 -5.33
C TYR A 66 14.66 18.78 -3.91
N VAL A 67 13.72 18.97 -2.97
CA VAL A 67 14.02 19.21 -1.55
C VAL A 67 13.36 18.12 -0.72
N LEU A 68 14.15 17.43 0.10
CA LEU A 68 13.66 16.36 0.98
C LEU A 68 13.04 16.93 2.25
N ASN A 69 11.84 16.46 2.59
CA ASN A 69 11.09 16.79 3.81
C ASN A 69 11.12 18.30 4.11
N PRO A 70 10.70 19.15 3.14
CA PRO A 70 10.72 20.60 3.31
C PRO A 70 9.89 21.00 4.53
N THR A 71 10.37 22.03 5.21
CA THR A 71 9.66 22.67 6.31
C THR A 71 8.39 23.36 5.82
N GLN A 72 7.51 23.73 6.75
CA GLN A 72 6.29 24.47 6.42
C GLN A 72 6.56 25.80 5.73
N ASP A 73 7.67 26.47 6.06
CA ASP A 73 8.05 27.72 5.41
C ASP A 73 8.68 27.48 4.02
N GLU A 74 9.48 26.43 3.84
CA GLU A 74 10.04 26.08 2.53
C GLU A 74 8.97 25.64 1.53
N LEU A 75 7.92 24.95 2.00
CA LEU A 75 6.79 24.53 1.14
C LEU A 75 6.06 25.71 0.49
N LYS A 76 6.05 26.90 1.11
CA LYS A 76 5.42 28.10 0.53
C LYS A 76 6.11 28.57 -0.75
N GLU A 77 7.42 28.33 -0.86
CA GLU A 77 8.22 28.64 -2.04
C GLU A 77 8.31 27.46 -3.02
N SER A 78 7.70 26.32 -2.67
CA SER A 78 7.73 25.10 -3.46
C SER A 78 6.66 25.09 -4.54
N LYS A 79 7.03 24.60 -5.73
CA LYS A 79 6.07 24.29 -6.81
C LYS A 79 5.47 22.88 -6.71
N LEU A 80 5.89 22.11 -5.70
CA LEU A 80 5.49 20.71 -5.48
C LEU A 80 5.29 20.44 -3.98
N ASP A 81 4.21 19.78 -3.61
CA ASP A 81 4.10 19.04 -2.34
C ASP A 81 3.75 17.60 -2.70
N LEU A 82 4.74 16.72 -2.66
CA LEU A 82 4.59 15.30 -3.00
C LEU A 82 4.98 14.45 -1.82
N VAL A 83 4.10 13.54 -1.40
CA VAL A 83 4.40 12.48 -0.44
C VAL A 83 4.50 11.15 -1.18
N VAL A 84 5.61 10.45 -0.99
CA VAL A 84 5.84 9.11 -1.51
C VAL A 84 6.14 8.14 -0.36
N ALA A 85 5.63 6.92 -0.49
CA ALA A 85 5.95 5.80 0.38
C ALA A 85 6.14 4.52 -0.42
N GLY A 86 7.02 3.65 0.07
CA GLY A 86 7.40 2.43 -0.63
C GLY A 86 8.24 1.49 0.24
N THR A 87 8.43 0.26 -0.24
CA THR A 87 9.40 -0.68 0.32
C THR A 87 10.79 -0.42 -0.23
N GLU A 88 11.77 -1.23 0.18
CA GLU A 88 13.12 -1.21 -0.38
C GLU A 88 13.12 -1.33 -1.92
N ALA A 89 12.21 -2.16 -2.46
CA ALA A 89 12.20 -2.53 -3.88
C ALA A 89 11.27 -1.67 -4.74
N ALA A 90 10.17 -1.15 -4.18
CA ALA A 90 9.12 -0.53 -4.99
C ALA A 90 8.39 0.61 -4.29
N VAL A 91 7.98 1.59 -5.10
CA VAL A 91 7.02 2.62 -4.71
C VAL A 91 5.62 1.99 -4.58
N LEU A 92 4.90 2.34 -3.52
CA LEU A 92 3.56 1.82 -3.25
C LEU A 92 2.48 2.90 -3.33
N MET A 93 2.80 4.13 -2.92
CA MET A 93 1.83 5.21 -2.79
C MET A 93 2.48 6.54 -3.10
N VAL A 94 1.79 7.35 -3.89
CA VAL A 94 2.12 8.75 -4.18
C VAL A 94 0.86 9.58 -3.96
N GLU A 95 1.00 10.73 -3.29
CA GLU A 95 -0.01 11.78 -3.16
C GLU A 95 0.68 13.12 -3.41
N SER A 96 0.15 13.95 -4.32
CA SER A 96 0.84 15.21 -4.66
C SER A 96 -0.06 16.30 -5.20
N GLU A 97 0.31 17.55 -4.93
CA GLU A 97 -0.14 18.73 -5.65
C GLU A 97 1.04 19.49 -6.26
N ALA A 98 0.87 20.06 -7.46
CA ALA A 98 1.96 20.70 -8.21
C ALA A 98 1.47 21.90 -9.04
N GLN A 99 2.35 22.90 -9.21
CA GLN A 99 2.10 24.07 -10.05
C GLN A 99 2.49 23.83 -11.52
N LEU A 100 1.71 23.00 -12.22
CA LEU A 100 1.86 22.69 -13.65
C LEU A 100 3.27 22.21 -14.03
N LEU A 101 3.87 21.33 -13.22
CA LEU A 101 5.14 20.67 -13.53
C LEU A 101 4.95 19.62 -14.64
N SER A 102 6.02 19.31 -15.38
CA SER A 102 5.98 18.26 -16.39
C SER A 102 5.95 16.86 -15.77
N GLU A 103 5.51 15.87 -16.54
CA GLU A 103 5.52 14.46 -16.12
C GLU A 103 6.92 13.98 -15.73
N ASP A 104 7.96 14.42 -16.44
CA ASP A 104 9.36 14.07 -16.12
C ASP A 104 9.79 14.62 -14.76
N GLN A 105 9.37 15.85 -14.42
CA GLN A 105 9.64 16.45 -13.10
C GLN A 105 8.88 15.71 -11.99
N MET A 106 7.63 15.33 -12.24
CA MET A 106 6.84 14.56 -11.29
C MET A 106 7.43 13.17 -11.05
N LEU A 107 7.83 12.47 -12.11
CA LEU A 107 8.47 11.15 -12.00
C LEU A 107 9.82 11.25 -11.28
N GLY A 108 10.62 12.27 -11.59
CA GLY A 108 11.89 12.51 -10.91
C GLY A 108 11.72 12.76 -9.42
N ALA A 109 10.68 13.48 -8.99
CA ALA A 109 10.37 13.67 -7.58
C ALA A 109 10.00 12.34 -6.87
N VAL A 110 9.24 11.46 -7.53
CA VAL A 110 8.90 10.14 -7.00
C VAL A 110 10.16 9.28 -6.82
N VAL A 111 11.04 9.25 -7.82
CA VAL A 111 12.31 8.51 -7.75
C VAL A 111 13.20 9.07 -6.65
N PHE A 112 13.37 10.39 -6.59
CA PHE A 112 14.14 11.07 -5.55
C PHE A 112 13.64 10.72 -4.15
N GLY A 113 12.33 10.83 -3.91
CA GLY A 113 11.76 10.50 -2.60
C GLY A 113 11.91 9.01 -2.24
N HIS A 114 11.77 8.10 -3.22
CA HIS A 114 11.99 6.66 -3.02
C HIS A 114 13.45 6.32 -2.67
N GLU A 115 14.42 6.96 -3.32
CA GLU A 115 15.84 6.81 -3.00
C GLU A 115 16.18 7.35 -1.60
N GLN A 116 15.67 8.54 -1.25
CA GLN A 116 15.98 9.19 0.02
C GLN A 116 15.37 8.46 1.22
N GLN A 117 14.19 7.85 1.09
CA GLN A 117 13.56 7.11 2.19
C GLN A 117 14.25 5.78 2.53
N GLN A 118 15.19 5.29 1.71
CA GLN A 118 15.88 4.01 1.96
C GLN A 118 16.63 4.01 3.28
N VAL A 119 17.16 5.16 3.73
CA VAL A 119 17.82 5.29 5.03
C VAL A 119 16.86 4.97 6.19
N VAL A 120 15.58 5.33 6.05
CA VAL A 120 14.56 5.01 7.06
C VAL A 120 14.28 3.52 7.08
N ILE A 121 14.10 2.90 5.91
CA ILE A 121 13.86 1.47 5.75
C ILE A 121 14.99 0.66 6.38
N GLN A 122 16.25 1.03 6.11
CA GLN A 122 17.42 0.39 6.67
C GLN A 122 17.46 0.47 8.20
N ASN A 123 17.20 1.66 8.76
CA ASN A 123 17.19 1.84 10.21
C ASN A 123 16.03 1.09 10.89
N ILE A 124 14.85 1.00 10.26
CA ILE A 124 13.75 0.17 10.78
C ILE A 124 14.16 -1.31 10.77
N ASN A 125 14.82 -1.78 9.72
CA ASN A 125 15.32 -3.16 9.66
C ASN A 125 16.32 -3.47 10.78
N GLU A 126 17.28 -2.58 11.05
CA GLU A 126 18.22 -2.76 12.18
C GLU A 126 17.48 -2.74 13.53
N LEU A 127 16.53 -1.82 13.72
CA LEU A 127 15.73 -1.77 14.94
C LEU A 127 14.92 -3.06 15.17
N VAL A 128 14.41 -3.68 14.11
CA VAL A 128 13.71 -4.98 14.18
C VAL A 128 14.67 -6.11 14.55
N LYS A 129 15.92 -6.08 14.10
CA LYS A 129 16.93 -7.08 14.52
C LYS A 129 17.23 -6.97 16.01
N GLU A 130 17.26 -5.75 16.55
CA GLU A 130 17.56 -5.52 17.96
C GLU A 130 16.38 -5.78 18.89
N ALA A 131 15.16 -5.39 18.49
CA ALA A 131 14.00 -5.30 19.38
C ALA A 131 12.71 -5.94 18.83
N GLY A 132 12.76 -6.58 17.66
CA GLY A 132 11.60 -7.20 17.03
C GLY A 132 11.05 -8.39 17.82
N LYS A 133 9.72 -8.44 17.96
CA LYS A 133 9.04 -9.65 18.43
C LYS A 133 9.17 -10.77 17.38
N PRO A 134 9.14 -12.05 17.79
CA PRO A 134 9.11 -13.15 16.83
C PRO A 134 7.93 -13.01 15.86
N ARG A 135 8.16 -13.37 14.60
CA ARG A 135 7.10 -13.43 13.58
C ARG A 135 6.02 -14.42 14.02
N TRP A 136 4.77 -14.10 13.73
CA TRP A 136 3.65 -15.00 13.96
C TRP A 136 3.78 -16.23 13.07
N ASP A 137 3.47 -17.39 13.63
CA ASP A 137 3.32 -18.62 12.86
C ASP A 137 1.95 -18.60 12.16
N TRP A 138 1.92 -17.97 10.99
CA TRP A 138 0.73 -17.83 10.17
C TRP A 138 1.00 -18.38 8.78
N GLN A 139 0.03 -19.08 8.22
CA GLN A 139 0.05 -19.62 6.87
C GLN A 139 -1.27 -19.27 6.17
N PRO A 140 -1.25 -19.04 4.84
CA PRO A 140 -2.48 -18.91 4.07
C PRO A 140 -3.22 -20.25 4.00
N GLU A 141 -4.50 -20.21 3.67
CA GLU A 141 -5.28 -21.41 3.38
C GLU A 141 -4.62 -22.20 2.23
N PRO A 142 -4.38 -23.51 2.38
CA PRO A 142 -3.78 -24.32 1.33
C PRO A 142 -4.63 -24.29 0.05
N VAL A 143 -3.96 -24.19 -1.10
CA VAL A 143 -4.64 -24.21 -2.41
C VAL A 143 -5.28 -25.58 -2.64
N ASN A 144 -6.59 -25.59 -2.90
CA ASN A 144 -7.31 -26.79 -3.28
C ASN A 144 -7.51 -26.84 -4.81
N GLU A 145 -6.53 -27.42 -5.51
CA GLU A 145 -6.53 -27.49 -6.98
C GLU A 145 -7.76 -28.24 -7.54
N ALA A 146 -8.23 -29.27 -6.84
CA ALA A 146 -9.40 -30.04 -7.26
C ALA A 146 -10.69 -29.19 -7.21
N LEU A 147 -10.85 -28.39 -6.16
CA LEU A 147 -11.97 -27.44 -6.06
C LEU A 147 -11.85 -26.35 -7.12
N ASN A 148 -10.65 -25.80 -7.33
CA ASN A 148 -10.41 -24.77 -8.33
C ASN A 148 -10.77 -25.26 -9.75
N ALA A 149 -10.38 -26.49 -10.10
CA ALA A 149 -10.72 -27.08 -11.39
C ALA A 149 -12.24 -27.23 -11.58
N ARG A 150 -12.97 -27.64 -10.54
CA ARG A 150 -14.45 -27.76 -10.58
C ARG A 150 -15.12 -26.39 -10.74
N VAL A 151 -14.66 -25.37 -10.00
CA VAL A 151 -15.19 -24.00 -10.14
C VAL A 151 -14.91 -23.45 -11.54
N ALA A 152 -13.69 -23.61 -12.05
CA ALA A 152 -13.30 -23.15 -13.38
C ALA A 152 -14.17 -23.78 -14.48
N ALA A 153 -14.40 -25.09 -14.40
CA ALA A 153 -15.25 -25.81 -15.36
C ALA A 153 -16.70 -25.28 -15.42
N LEU A 154 -17.24 -24.78 -14.30
CA LEU A 154 -18.61 -24.26 -14.22
C LEU A 154 -18.71 -22.76 -14.55
N ALA A 155 -17.68 -21.97 -14.23
CA ALA A 155 -17.78 -20.51 -14.20
C ALA A 155 -16.89 -19.77 -15.21
N GLU A 156 -15.73 -20.33 -15.62
CA GLU A 156 -14.69 -19.55 -16.31
C GLU A 156 -15.17 -18.96 -17.65
N ALA A 157 -15.73 -19.79 -18.54
CA ALA A 157 -16.25 -19.31 -19.83
C ALA A 157 -17.41 -18.32 -19.65
N ARG A 158 -18.29 -18.59 -18.68
CA ARG A 158 -19.47 -17.74 -18.39
C ARG A 158 -19.05 -16.37 -17.86
N LEU A 159 -18.07 -16.32 -16.95
CA LEU A 159 -17.51 -15.08 -16.43
C LEU A 159 -16.76 -14.32 -17.53
N SER A 160 -16.01 -15.02 -18.39
CA SER A 160 -15.30 -14.42 -19.52
C SER A 160 -16.25 -13.66 -20.45
N ASP A 161 -17.43 -14.23 -20.74
CA ASP A 161 -18.47 -13.55 -21.53
C ASP A 161 -19.17 -12.45 -20.73
N ALA A 162 -19.45 -12.66 -19.45
CA ALA A 162 -20.06 -11.63 -18.60
C ALA A 162 -19.21 -10.36 -18.51
N TYR A 163 -17.88 -10.48 -18.44
CA TYR A 163 -16.97 -9.33 -18.41
C TYR A 163 -16.85 -8.58 -19.75
N ARG A 164 -17.43 -9.10 -20.84
CA ARG A 164 -17.59 -8.37 -22.11
C ARG A 164 -18.83 -7.49 -22.15
N ILE A 165 -19.76 -7.65 -21.20
CA ILE A 165 -20.94 -6.77 -21.06
C ILE A 165 -20.46 -5.38 -20.63
N THR A 166 -20.78 -4.36 -21.42
CA THR A 166 -20.33 -2.98 -21.18
C THR A 166 -21.10 -2.32 -20.05
N ASP A 167 -22.42 -2.49 -20.02
CA ASP A 167 -23.27 -1.94 -18.96
C ASP A 167 -22.93 -2.54 -17.59
N LYS A 168 -22.78 -1.67 -16.59
CA LYS A 168 -22.36 -2.07 -15.24
C LYS A 168 -23.44 -2.88 -14.53
N GLN A 169 -24.72 -2.50 -14.66
CA GLN A 169 -25.81 -3.14 -13.94
C GLN A 169 -26.10 -4.52 -14.53
N GLU A 170 -26.11 -4.63 -15.85
CA GLU A 170 -26.27 -5.90 -16.57
C GLU A 170 -25.12 -6.85 -16.28
N ARG A 171 -23.86 -6.36 -16.34
CA ARG A 171 -22.68 -7.17 -16.00
C ARG A 171 -22.75 -7.69 -14.57
N TYR A 172 -23.12 -6.84 -13.61
CA TYR A 172 -23.17 -7.23 -12.20
C TYR A 172 -24.28 -8.25 -11.94
N ALA A 173 -25.46 -8.04 -12.52
CA ALA A 173 -26.55 -9.01 -12.46
C ALA A 173 -26.13 -10.36 -13.05
N GLN A 174 -25.48 -10.37 -14.21
CA GLN A 174 -25.01 -11.61 -14.83
C GLN A 174 -23.93 -12.32 -14.00
N VAL A 175 -22.97 -11.58 -13.44
CA VAL A 175 -21.94 -12.14 -12.56
C VAL A 175 -22.56 -12.76 -11.30
N ASP A 176 -23.57 -12.10 -10.72
CA ASP A 176 -24.27 -12.60 -9.52
C ASP A 176 -25.03 -13.90 -9.81
N VAL A 177 -25.70 -13.99 -10.96
CA VAL A 177 -26.35 -15.22 -11.43
C VAL A 177 -25.33 -16.35 -11.58
N ILE A 178 -24.19 -16.09 -12.25
CA ILE A 178 -23.15 -17.12 -12.44
C ILE A 178 -22.60 -17.61 -11.10
N LYS A 179 -22.34 -16.70 -10.15
CA LYS A 179 -21.87 -17.07 -8.81
C LYS A 179 -22.89 -17.93 -8.08
N SER A 180 -24.14 -17.48 -8.04
CA SER A 180 -25.23 -18.17 -7.33
C SER A 180 -25.45 -19.59 -7.86
N GLU A 181 -25.50 -19.75 -9.19
CA GLU A 181 -25.67 -21.06 -9.82
C GLU A 181 -24.47 -21.98 -9.58
N THR A 182 -23.24 -21.47 -9.73
CA THR A 182 -22.02 -22.27 -9.50
C THR A 182 -21.96 -22.79 -8.06
N ILE A 183 -22.26 -21.92 -7.08
CA ILE A 183 -22.30 -22.30 -5.67
C ILE A 183 -23.41 -23.33 -5.43
N ALA A 184 -24.62 -23.12 -5.97
CA ALA A 184 -25.74 -24.04 -5.79
C ALA A 184 -25.45 -25.44 -6.38
N THR A 185 -24.82 -25.52 -7.55
CA THR A 185 -24.41 -26.80 -8.15
C THR A 185 -23.39 -27.52 -7.28
N LEU A 186 -22.34 -26.82 -6.81
CA LEU A 186 -21.29 -27.44 -5.99
C LEU A 186 -21.77 -27.88 -4.61
N LEU A 187 -22.80 -27.23 -4.04
CA LEU A 187 -23.41 -27.62 -2.76
C LEU A 187 -24.39 -28.79 -2.85
N ALA A 188 -24.89 -29.10 -4.04
CA ALA A 188 -25.83 -30.20 -4.27
C ALA A 188 -25.12 -31.55 -4.52
N GLU A 189 -23.82 -31.52 -4.77
CA GLU A 189 -22.94 -32.70 -4.90
C GLU A 189 -22.41 -33.16 -3.53
#